data_AF-A0AAN9UQY8-F1
#
_entry.id   AF-A0AAN9UQY8-F1
#
_cell.length_a   1.000
_cell.length_b   1.000
_cell.length_c   1.000
_cell.angle_alpha   90.00
_cell.angle_beta   90.00
_cell.angle_gamma   90.00
#
_symmetry.space_group_name_H-M   'P 1'
#
loop_
_entity.id
_entity.type
_entity.pdbx_description
1 polymer ?
#
loop_
_entity_poly.entity_id
_entity_poly.type
_entity_poly.pdbx_seq_one_letter_code
_entity_poly.pdbx_strand_id
1 'polypeptide(L)'
;MGVPALLVDFPPPSSPDHSSRARLVGRQWPVFWKVGNVFFRPISTFGIFGYAYASWAAATQGPSSSGRLGDWRFYAVASLCHLVTVVHSAINMQPINAQIDALREPKGRVDSAKAEQLLRKWIKGNTVRLITPVVAGSLALWQILKGHGKLY
;
A
#
# COMPACT_ATOMS: atom_id res chain seq x y z
N MET A 1 -9.34 -2.26 -5.68
CA MET A 1 -8.79 -3.45 -4.98
C MET A 1 -8.63 -4.63 -5.95
N GLY A 2 -7.90 -4.48 -7.07
CA GLY A 2 -7.67 -5.59 -8.02
C GLY A 2 -6.39 -6.40 -7.76
N VAL A 3 -5.48 -5.86 -6.95
CA VAL A 3 -4.14 -6.43 -6.73
C VAL A 3 -4.14 -7.64 -5.79
N PRO A 4 -4.85 -7.66 -4.63
CA PRO A 4 -4.83 -8.84 -3.76
C PRO A 4 -5.45 -10.09 -4.40
N ALA A 5 -6.51 -9.92 -5.21
CA ALA A 5 -7.27 -11.02 -5.80
C ALA A 5 -6.50 -11.84 -6.86
N LEU A 6 -5.37 -11.33 -7.37
CA LEU A 6 -4.50 -12.07 -8.30
C LEU A 6 -3.30 -12.71 -7.62
N LEU A 7 -3.08 -12.41 -6.34
CA LEU A 7 -1.85 -12.73 -5.63
C LEU A 7 -2.08 -13.67 -4.44
N VAL A 8 -3.29 -13.66 -3.86
CA VAL A 8 -3.63 -14.48 -2.69
C VAL A 8 -3.55 -15.98 -2.99
N ASP A 9 -3.62 -16.41 -4.25
CA ASP A 9 -3.49 -17.81 -4.67
C ASP A 9 -2.58 -17.98 -5.90
N PHE A 10 -1.47 -17.23 -5.99
CA PHE A 10 -0.59 -17.38 -7.15
C PHE A 10 0.06 -18.77 -7.15
N PRO A 11 -0.23 -19.62 -8.16
CA PRO A 11 0.17 -21.03 -8.12
C PRO A 11 1.70 -21.21 -8.20
N PRO A 12 2.26 -22.29 -7.62
CA PRO A 12 3.69 -22.58 -7.72
C PRO A 12 4.09 -22.90 -9.18
N PRO A 13 5.39 -22.80 -9.56
CA PRO A 13 5.85 -23.03 -10.94
C PRO A 13 5.54 -24.43 -11.48
N SER A 14 5.46 -25.40 -10.57
CA SER A 14 5.10 -26.78 -10.87
C SER A 14 3.61 -26.99 -11.17
N SER A 15 2.76 -25.99 -10.91
CA SER A 15 1.34 -26.09 -11.17
C SER A 15 1.04 -25.91 -12.67
N PRO A 16 0.12 -26.72 -13.25
CA PRO A 16 -0.33 -26.53 -14.63
C PRO A 16 -0.94 -25.14 -14.90
N ASP A 17 -1.51 -24.50 -13.87
CA ASP A 17 -2.15 -23.18 -13.96
C ASP A 17 -1.17 -22.00 -13.88
N HIS A 18 0.12 -22.26 -13.64
CA HIS A 18 1.10 -21.19 -13.44
C HIS A 18 1.26 -20.29 -14.67
N SER A 19 1.38 -20.89 -15.85
CA SER A 19 1.60 -20.16 -17.09
C SER A 19 0.42 -19.25 -17.47
N SER A 20 -0.81 -19.72 -17.23
CA SER A 20 -2.03 -18.97 -17.52
C SER A 20 -2.18 -17.78 -16.56
N ARG A 21 -1.91 -17.98 -15.27
CA ARG A 21 -1.92 -16.92 -14.25
C ARG A 21 -0.82 -15.88 -14.45
N ALA A 22 0.40 -16.29 -14.77
CA ALA A 22 1.49 -15.37 -15.09
C ALA A 22 1.14 -14.47 -16.29
N ARG A 23 0.54 -15.05 -17.33
CA ARG A 23 0.09 -14.30 -18.53
C ARG A 23 -1.03 -13.30 -18.21
N LEU A 24 -1.98 -13.70 -17.35
CA LEU A 24 -3.05 -12.81 -16.90
C LEU A 24 -2.49 -11.60 -16.13
N VAL A 25 -1.55 -11.85 -15.19
CA VAL A 25 -0.89 -10.78 -14.43
C VAL A 25 -0.13 -9.83 -15.37
N GLY A 26 0.61 -10.36 -16.35
CA GLY A 26 1.29 -9.54 -17.36
C GLY A 26 0.34 -8.67 -18.17
N ARG A 27 -0.84 -9.18 -18.53
CA ARG A 27 -1.89 -8.40 -19.23
C ARG A 27 -2.49 -7.29 -18.35
N GLN A 28 -2.61 -7.52 -17.05
CA GLN A 28 -3.18 -6.57 -16.10
C GLN A 28 -2.17 -5.56 -15.56
N TRP A 29 -0.87 -5.82 -15.72
CA TRP A 29 0.22 -4.96 -15.26
C TRP A 29 0.03 -3.45 -15.58
N PRO A 30 -0.39 -3.03 -16.78
CA PRO A 30 -0.56 -1.61 -17.10
C PRO A 30 -1.60 -0.92 -16.22
N VAL A 31 -2.67 -1.64 -15.91
CA VAL A 31 -3.74 -1.14 -15.03
C VAL A 31 -3.19 -0.98 -13.62
N PHE A 32 -2.47 -1.97 -13.10
CA PHE A 32 -1.87 -1.88 -11.76
C PHE A 32 -0.83 -0.78 -11.64
N TRP A 33 0.00 -0.62 -12.65
CA TRP A 33 0.97 0.45 -12.73
C TRP A 33 0.30 1.83 -12.70
N LYS A 34 -0.72 2.04 -13.55
CA LYS A 34 -1.47 3.30 -13.61
C LYS A 34 -2.17 3.61 -12.28
N VAL A 35 -2.89 2.64 -11.71
CA VAL A 35 -3.57 2.82 -10.41
C VAL A 35 -2.55 3.11 -9.29
N GLY A 36 -1.43 2.37 -9.27
CA GLY A 36 -0.34 2.57 -8.31
C GLY A 36 0.21 4.00 -8.30
N ASN A 37 0.48 4.54 -9.49
CA ASN A 37 1.17 5.83 -9.64
C ASN A 37 0.22 7.03 -9.67
N VAL A 38 -0.98 6.88 -10.22
CA VAL A 38 -1.93 8.00 -10.41
C VAL A 38 -2.89 8.13 -9.23
N PHE A 39 -3.32 7.01 -8.63
CA PHE A 39 -4.36 7.03 -7.60
C PHE A 39 -3.79 6.95 -6.17
N PHE A 40 -2.95 5.94 -5.88
CA PHE A 40 -2.50 5.70 -4.51
C PHE A 40 -1.47 6.71 -3.99
N ARG A 41 -0.65 7.29 -4.88
CA ARG A 41 0.35 8.30 -4.49
C ARG A 41 -0.31 9.56 -3.92
N PRO A 42 -1.25 10.23 -4.62
CA PRO A 42 -1.95 11.39 -4.05
C PRO A 42 -2.68 11.08 -2.73
N ILE A 43 -3.36 9.93 -2.64
CA ILE A 43 -4.05 9.52 -1.41
C ILE A 43 -3.08 9.39 -0.24
N SER A 44 -1.91 8.82 -0.46
CA SER A 44 -0.90 8.70 0.59
C SER A 44 -0.37 10.07 1.01
N THR A 45 -0.19 10.99 0.06
CA THR A 45 0.19 12.38 0.36
C THR A 45 -0.87 13.08 1.22
N PHE A 46 -2.15 12.96 0.86
CA PHE A 46 -3.24 13.49 1.68
C PHE A 46 -3.30 12.83 3.06
N GLY A 47 -3.03 11.52 3.16
CA GLY A 47 -2.91 10.82 4.44
C GLY A 47 -1.80 11.38 5.32
N ILE A 48 -0.61 11.61 4.77
CA ILE A 48 0.52 12.20 5.51
C ILE A 48 0.13 13.55 6.09
N PHE A 49 -0.26 14.50 5.23
CA PHE A 49 -0.52 15.88 5.67
C PHE A 49 -1.82 16.01 6.47
N GLY A 50 -2.87 15.29 6.09
CA GLY A 50 -4.14 15.30 6.80
C GLY A 50 -4.01 14.77 8.22
N TYR A 51 -3.36 13.61 8.41
CA TYR A 51 -3.14 13.09 9.75
C TYR A 51 -2.06 13.85 10.53
N ALA A 52 -1.06 14.43 9.87
CA ALA A 52 -0.11 15.32 10.54
C ALA A 52 -0.81 16.57 11.10
N TYR A 53 -1.70 17.17 10.30
CA TYR A 53 -2.51 18.30 10.75
C TYR A 53 -3.44 17.92 11.91
N ALA A 54 -4.14 16.78 11.81
CA ALA A 54 -4.99 16.28 12.90
C ALA A 54 -4.19 16.02 14.19
N SER A 55 -2.99 15.46 14.06
CA SER A 55 -2.04 15.28 15.16
C SER A 55 -1.68 16.61 15.81
N TRP A 56 -1.28 17.60 15.01
CA TRP A 56 -0.94 18.93 15.52
C TRP A 56 -2.14 19.60 16.21
N ALA A 57 -3.31 19.57 15.58
CA ALA A 57 -4.54 20.16 16.12
C ALA A 57 -5.01 19.47 17.42
N ALA A 58 -4.80 18.16 17.56
CA ALA A 58 -5.07 17.46 18.82
C ALA A 58 -4.04 17.81 19.90
N ALA A 59 -2.75 17.93 19.54
CA ALA A 59 -1.69 18.26 20.48
C ALA A 59 -1.83 19.68 21.07
N THR A 60 -2.38 20.64 20.32
CA THR A 60 -2.60 22.01 20.78
C THR A 60 -3.80 22.17 21.72
N GLN A 61 -4.65 21.15 21.87
CA GLN A 61 -5.79 21.17 22.81
C GLN A 61 -5.41 20.84 24.26
N GLY A 62 -4.12 20.62 24.55
CA GLY A 62 -3.60 20.40 25.88
C GLY A 62 -3.33 18.92 26.23
N PRO A 63 -2.66 18.65 27.37
CA PRO A 63 -2.22 17.32 27.73
C PRO A 63 -3.39 16.52 28.32
N SER A 64 -4.11 15.78 27.49
CA SER A 64 -4.75 14.47 27.81
C SER A 64 -5.72 14.07 26.70
N SER A 65 -5.93 12.76 26.59
CA SER A 65 -6.94 12.02 25.82
C SER A 65 -8.42 12.45 26.01
N SER A 66 -8.66 13.65 26.54
CA SER A 66 -9.95 14.25 26.91
C SER A 66 -10.34 15.42 25.99
N GLY A 67 -9.44 15.86 25.11
CA GLY A 67 -9.75 16.84 24.07
C GLY A 67 -10.71 16.27 23.03
N ARG A 68 -11.49 17.13 22.36
CA ARG A 68 -12.55 16.73 21.42
C ARG A 68 -12.04 15.90 20.24
N LEU A 69 -10.74 15.96 19.97
CA LEU A 69 -10.08 15.23 18.88
C LEU A 69 -9.34 13.96 19.34
N GLY A 70 -9.24 13.66 20.64
CA GLY A 70 -8.57 12.46 21.16
C GLY A 70 -7.04 12.59 21.31
N ASP A 71 -6.34 11.45 21.36
CA ASP A 71 -4.87 11.42 21.56
C ASP A 71 -4.12 11.61 20.24
N TRP A 72 -3.35 12.71 20.16
CA TRP A 72 -2.56 13.11 18.99
C TRP A 72 -1.62 12.02 18.47
N ARG A 73 -1.10 11.16 19.35
CA ARG A 73 -0.12 10.13 19.01
C ARG A 73 -0.65 9.17 17.96
N PHE A 74 -1.95 8.88 17.98
CA PHE A 74 -2.56 7.96 17.03
C PHE A 74 -2.66 8.56 15.62
N TYR A 75 -2.93 9.86 15.51
CA TYR A 75 -2.85 10.57 14.22
C TYR A 75 -1.41 10.69 13.74
N ALA A 76 -0.44 10.89 14.64
CA ALA A 76 0.98 10.87 14.27
C ALA A 76 1.39 9.50 13.70
N VAL A 77 1.00 8.40 14.36
CA VAL A 77 1.23 7.04 13.86
C VAL A 77 0.54 6.83 12.50
N ALA A 78 -0.71 7.27 12.33
CA ALA A 78 -1.41 7.17 11.06
C ALA A 78 -0.68 7.94 9.93
N SER A 79 -0.20 9.15 10.22
CA SER A 79 0.61 9.95 9.28
C SER A 79 1.91 9.23 8.91
N LEU A 80 2.62 8.67 9.90
CA LEU A 80 3.84 7.89 9.69
C LEU A 80 3.59 6.63 8.86
N CYS A 81 2.47 5.93 9.06
CA CYS A 81 2.11 4.78 8.23
C CYS A 81 2.00 5.16 6.75
N HIS A 82 1.42 6.32 6.41
CA HIS A 82 1.40 6.80 5.04
C HIS A 82 2.79 7.24 4.53
N LEU A 83 3.61 7.86 5.38
CA LEU A 83 5.00 8.20 5.01
C LEU A 83 5.82 6.96 4.69
N VAL A 84 5.78 5.94 5.56
CA VAL A 84 6.40 4.63 5.34
C VAL A 84 5.93 4.03 4.03
N THR A 85 4.64 4.11 3.72
CA THR A 85 4.07 3.62 2.45
C THR A 85 4.71 4.29 1.24
N VAL A 86 4.88 5.62 1.29
CA VAL A 86 5.48 6.40 0.20
C VAL A 86 6.96 6.07 0.05
N VAL A 87 7.73 6.08 1.15
CA VAL A 87 9.16 5.78 1.15
C VAL A 87 9.42 4.35 0.68
N HIS A 88 8.70 3.38 1.24
CA HIS A 88 8.76 1.97 0.81
C HIS A 88 8.41 1.82 -0.66
N SER A 89 7.39 2.54 -1.14
CA SER A 89 7.04 2.50 -2.56
C SER A 89 8.16 3.06 -3.43
N ALA A 90 8.77 4.18 -3.05
CA ALA A 90 9.85 4.82 -3.80
C ALA A 90 11.12 3.96 -3.87
N ILE A 91 11.56 3.42 -2.73
CA ILE A 91 12.83 2.70 -2.62
C ILE A 91 12.70 1.25 -3.11
N ASN A 92 11.61 0.55 -2.75
CA ASN A 92 11.50 -0.88 -3.01
C ASN A 92 10.62 -1.20 -4.22
N MET A 93 9.48 -0.50 -4.35
CA MET A 93 8.48 -0.89 -5.36
C MET A 93 8.76 -0.30 -6.73
N GLN A 94 9.14 0.97 -6.83
CA GLN A 94 9.39 1.61 -8.13
C GLN A 94 10.50 0.92 -8.94
N PRO A 95 11.64 0.49 -8.35
CA PRO A 95 12.64 -0.26 -9.09
C PRO A 95 12.13 -1.61 -9.60
N ILE A 96 11.40 -2.36 -8.77
CA ILE A 96 10.78 -3.63 -9.18
C ILE A 96 9.79 -3.40 -10.32
N ASN A 97 9.00 -2.34 -10.23
CA ASN A 97 8.02 -2.03 -11.25
C ASN A 97 8.68 -1.68 -12.59
N ALA A 98 9.77 -0.91 -12.58
CA ALA A 98 10.53 -0.60 -13.79
C ALA A 98 11.12 -1.86 -14.42
N GLN A 99 11.64 -2.79 -13.59
CA GLN A 99 12.13 -4.08 -14.06
C GLN A 99 11.03 -4.94 -14.69
N ILE A 100 9.82 -4.94 -14.12
CA ILE A 100 8.67 -5.67 -14.68
C ILE A 100 8.20 -5.02 -15.98
N ASP A 101 8.16 -3.69 -16.08
CA ASP A 101 7.75 -3.00 -17.30
C ASP A 101 8.75 -3.23 -18.45
N ALA A 102 10.04 -3.30 -18.15
CA ALA A 102 11.08 -3.65 -19.12
C ALA A 102 10.94 -5.08 -19.70
N LEU A 103 10.23 -5.99 -19.02
CA LEU A 103 9.92 -7.32 -19.56
C LEU A 103 8.92 -7.29 -20.72
N ARG A 104 8.27 -6.15 -20.99
CA ARG A 104 7.32 -5.98 -22.10
C ARG A 104 8.00 -5.71 -23.43
N GLU A 105 9.31 -5.46 -23.45
CA GLU A 105 10.02 -5.14 -24.69
C GLU A 105 10.05 -6.34 -25.68
N PRO A 106 9.76 -6.12 -26.98
CA PRO A 106 9.49 -7.19 -27.95
C PRO A 106 10.72 -7.91 -28.50
N LYS A 107 11.90 -7.78 -27.87
CA LYS A 107 13.19 -8.23 -28.45
C LYS A 107 13.78 -9.51 -27.83
N GLY A 108 12.98 -10.38 -27.22
CA GLY A 108 13.49 -11.68 -26.78
C GLY A 108 12.48 -12.59 -26.10
N ARG A 109 12.88 -13.86 -25.89
CA ARG A 109 12.18 -14.78 -24.98
C ARG A 109 12.28 -14.19 -23.57
N VAL A 110 11.15 -13.77 -23.01
CA VAL A 110 11.06 -13.35 -21.61
C VAL A 110 11.46 -14.53 -20.74
N ASP A 111 12.52 -14.35 -19.94
CA ASP A 111 12.91 -15.33 -18.94
C ASP A 111 11.79 -15.43 -17.89
N SER A 112 11.07 -16.56 -17.94
CA SER A 112 9.91 -16.81 -17.09
C SER A 112 10.31 -16.91 -15.62
N ALA A 113 11.50 -17.42 -15.31
CA ALA A 113 11.99 -17.53 -13.94
C ALA A 113 12.30 -16.14 -13.35
N LYS A 114 12.93 -15.27 -14.14
CA LYS A 114 13.18 -13.87 -13.75
C LYS A 114 11.87 -13.09 -13.55
N ALA A 115 10.92 -13.25 -14.47
CA ALA A 115 9.60 -12.61 -14.37
C ALA A 115 8.86 -13.02 -13.09
N GLU A 116 8.86 -14.33 -12.79
CA GLU A 116 8.24 -14.86 -11.57
C GLU A 116 8.92 -14.33 -10.30
N GLN A 117 10.26 -14.32 -10.26
CA GLN A 117 11.00 -13.81 -9.11
C GLN A 117 10.65 -12.35 -8.81
N LEU A 118 10.55 -11.52 -9.86
CA LEU A 118 10.16 -10.12 -9.75
C LEU A 118 8.71 -9.98 -9.25
N LEU A 119 7.79 -10.78 -9.77
CA LEU A 119 6.41 -10.80 -9.30
C LEU A 119 6.32 -11.21 -7.83
N ARG A 120 7.05 -12.23 -7.37
CA ARG A 120 7.07 -12.63 -5.96
C ARG A 120 7.61 -11.53 -5.04
N LYS A 121 8.67 -10.84 -5.45
CA LYS A 121 9.20 -9.67 -4.72
C LYS A 121 8.18 -8.54 -4.69
N TRP A 122 7.53 -8.28 -5.82
CA TRP A 122 6.48 -7.27 -5.94
C TRP A 122 5.30 -7.57 -5.00
N ILE A 123 4.85 -8.82 -4.93
CA ILE A 123 3.78 -9.26 -4.04
C ILE A 123 4.15 -8.98 -2.58
N LYS A 124 5.31 -9.50 -2.14
CA LYS A 124 5.80 -9.30 -0.77
C LYS A 124 5.94 -7.83 -0.41
N GLY A 125 6.43 -7.02 -1.36
CA GLY A 125 6.55 -5.58 -1.17
C GLY A 125 5.19 -4.86 -1.05
N ASN A 126 4.16 -5.30 -1.78
CA ASN A 126 2.82 -4.71 -1.66
C ASN A 126 2.11 -5.05 -0.34
N THR A 127 2.51 -6.10 0.38
CA THR A 127 1.96 -6.42 1.71
C THR A 127 2.11 -5.23 2.67
N VAL A 128 3.26 -4.53 2.63
CA VAL A 128 3.46 -3.31 3.43
C VAL A 128 2.43 -2.25 3.06
N ARG A 129 2.25 -2.00 1.76
CA ARG A 129 1.29 -1.00 1.22
C ARG A 129 -0.18 -1.36 1.47
N LEU A 130 -0.46 -2.61 1.85
CA LEU A 130 -1.78 -3.06 2.27
C LEU A 130 -1.98 -2.88 3.78
N ILE A 131 -1.00 -3.27 4.58
CA ILE A 131 -1.12 -3.26 6.05
C ILE A 131 -1.08 -1.83 6.59
N THR A 132 -0.17 -0.99 6.10
CA THR A 132 0.05 0.35 6.68
C THR A 132 -1.19 1.26 6.58
N PRO A 133 -1.94 1.35 5.46
CA PRO A 133 -3.14 2.18 5.42
C PRO A 133 -4.29 1.58 6.24
N VAL A 134 -4.35 0.26 6.39
CA VAL A 134 -5.33 -0.41 7.27
C VAL A 134 -5.08 -0.02 8.71
N VAL A 135 -3.83 -0.12 9.19
CA VAL A 135 -3.46 0.32 10.53
C VAL A 135 -3.78 1.80 10.72
N ALA A 136 -3.37 2.67 9.78
CA ALA A 136 -3.64 4.11 9.85
C ALA A 136 -5.15 4.41 9.95
N GLY A 137 -5.96 3.81 9.06
CA GLY A 137 -7.40 3.99 9.04
C GLY A 137 -8.10 3.45 10.29
N SER A 138 -7.68 2.28 10.79
CA SER A 138 -8.22 1.70 12.02
C SER A 138 -7.93 2.55 13.25
N LEU A 139 -6.70 3.07 13.39
CA LEU A 139 -6.33 3.94 14.51
C LEU A 139 -7.09 5.28 14.46
N ALA A 140 -7.17 5.90 13.29
CA ALA A 140 -7.90 7.14 13.11
C ALA A 140 -9.41 6.97 13.37
N LEU A 141 -10.01 5.89 12.85
CA LEU A 141 -11.42 5.59 13.07
C LEU A 141 -11.70 5.29 14.55
N TRP A 142 -10.82 4.53 15.22
CA TRP A 142 -10.94 4.25 16.65
C TRP A 142 -10.93 5.54 17.47
N GLN A 143 -10.05 6.49 17.17
CA GLN A 143 -10.03 7.80 17.84
C GLN A 143 -11.36 8.56 17.66
N ILE A 144 -11.89 8.60 16.44
CA ILE A 144 -13.16 9.29 16.16
C ILE A 144 -14.32 8.62 16.92
N LEU A 145 -14.39 7.29 16.91
CA LEU A 145 -15.45 6.54 17.57
C LEU A 145 -15.38 6.66 19.09
N LYS A 146 -14.17 6.63 19.67
CA LYS A 146 -13.94 6.85 21.09
C LYS A 146 -14.28 8.29 21.50
N GLY A 147 -13.83 9.29 20.73
CA GLY A 147 -14.12 10.69 20.98
C GLY A 147 -15.60 11.06 20.90
N HIS A 148 -16.40 10.29 20.15
CA HIS A 148 -17.86 10.47 20.05
C HIS A 148 -18.67 9.57 21.01
N GLY A 149 -18.03 8.90 21.99
CA GLY A 149 -18.73 8.04 22.96
C GLY A 149 -19.37 6.80 22.35
N LYS A 150 -18.95 6.37 21.15
CA LYS A 150 -19.44 5.15 20.47
C LYS A 150 -18.61 3.92 20.81
N LEU A 151 -17.50 4.09 21.51
CA LEU A 151 -16.67 3.04 22.08
C LEU A 151 -16.45 3.41 23.56
N TYR A 152 -16.89 2.51 24.44
CA TYR A 152 -16.83 2.62 25.90
C TYR A 152 -15.39 2.64 26.42
#